data_AF-A0A6J2XM17-F1
#
_entry.id   AF-A0A6J2XM17-F1
#
_cell.length_a   1.000
_cell.length_b   1.000
_cell.length_c   1.000
_cell.angle_alpha   90.00
_cell.angle_beta   90.00
_cell.angle_gamma   90.00
#
_symmetry.space_group_name_H-M   'P 1'
#
loop_
_entity.id
_entity.type
_entity.pdbx_description
1 polymer ?
#
loop_
_entity_poly.entity_id
_entity_poly.type
_entity_poly.pdbx_seq_one_letter_code
_entity_poly.pdbx_strand_id
1 'polypeptide(L)'
;MSQQYDLPPNQIEILQEKAKRRLFLRNEYLKLKSDPFVHATGAGGHVFDSALQRFHSMSVTAVEHFRPSGLNAFLGFSIMVIPMFTFGYYLNKTRSDREQSFRRGEVAYKDRQYRVLC
;
A
#
# COMPACT_ATOMS: atom_id res chain seq x y z
N MET A 1 -33.80 3.10 4.67
CA MET A 1 -34.17 1.98 5.54
C MET A 1 -35.11 0.96 4.87
N SER A 2 -35.56 1.16 3.63
CA SER A 2 -36.53 0.25 2.97
C SER A 2 -35.95 -1.11 2.54
N GLN A 3 -34.68 -1.17 2.14
CA GLN A 3 -34.05 -2.36 1.54
C GLN A 3 -33.67 -3.50 2.53
N GLN A 4 -33.94 -3.34 3.82
CA GLN A 4 -33.55 -4.32 4.85
C GLN A 4 -34.50 -5.53 4.90
N TYR A 5 -35.75 -5.38 4.43
CA TYR A 5 -36.80 -6.39 4.51
C TYR A 5 -36.85 -7.34 3.30
N ASP A 6 -36.23 -6.96 2.18
CA ASP A 6 -36.22 -7.74 0.93
C ASP A 6 -35.14 -8.84 0.91
N LEU A 7 -34.41 -9.02 2.02
CA LEU A 7 -33.28 -9.94 2.14
C LEU A 7 -33.74 -11.32 2.63
N PRO A 8 -33.11 -12.42 2.17
CA PRO A 8 -33.40 -13.75 2.70
C PRO A 8 -33.04 -13.84 4.20
N PRO A 9 -33.72 -14.71 4.98
CA PRO A 9 -33.62 -14.75 6.44
C PRO A 9 -32.18 -14.89 6.97
N ASN A 10 -31.36 -15.71 6.32
CA ASN A 10 -29.95 -15.91 6.70
C ASN A 10 -29.12 -14.60 6.63
N GLN A 11 -29.39 -13.74 5.65
CA GLN A 11 -28.67 -12.47 5.52
C GLN A 11 -29.10 -11.47 6.59
N ILE A 12 -30.37 -11.52 7.01
CA ILE A 12 -30.89 -10.68 8.10
C ILE A 12 -30.18 -11.02 9.40
N GLU A 13 -29.99 -12.31 9.71
CA GLU A 13 -29.26 -12.75 10.91
C GLU A 13 -27.82 -12.25 10.91
N ILE A 14 -27.10 -12.39 9.79
CA ILE A 14 -25.72 -11.90 9.65
C ILE A 14 -25.66 -10.38 9.83
N LEU A 15 -26.63 -9.63 9.30
CA LEU A 15 -26.70 -8.17 9.48
C LEU A 15 -26.96 -7.79 10.93
N GLN A 16 -27.86 -8.49 11.61
CA GLN A 16 -28.14 -8.29 13.03
C GLN A 16 -26.90 -8.57 13.88
N GLU A 17 -26.16 -9.64 13.60
CA GLU A 17 -24.91 -9.92 14.30
C GLU A 17 -23.86 -8.83 14.07
N LYS A 18 -23.68 -8.35 12.84
CA LYS A 18 -22.77 -7.25 12.53
C LYS A 18 -23.18 -5.97 13.26
N ALA A 19 -24.48 -5.67 13.33
CA ALA A 19 -24.99 -4.54 14.08
C ALA A 19 -24.73 -4.68 15.58
N LYS A 20 -24.99 -5.85 16.16
CA LYS A 20 -24.70 -6.17 17.57
C LYS A 20 -23.21 -5.98 17.90
N ARG A 21 -22.31 -6.51 17.07
CA ARG A 21 -20.84 -6.34 17.23
C ARG A 21 -20.44 -4.87 17.16
N ARG A 22 -20.98 -4.11 16.20
CA ARG A 22 -20.69 -2.67 16.06
C ARG A 22 -21.15 -1.87 17.28
N LEU A 23 -22.35 -2.15 17.78
CA LEU A 23 -22.88 -1.50 18.98
C LEU A 23 -22.02 -1.84 20.21
N PHE A 24 -21.63 -3.10 20.37
CA PHE A 24 -20.75 -3.53 21.44
C PHE A 24 -19.43 -2.76 21.45
N LEU A 25 -18.70 -2.74 20.33
CA LEU A 25 -17.41 -2.05 20.22
C LEU A 25 -17.55 -0.53 20.39
N ARG A 26 -18.63 0.06 19.87
CA ARG A 26 -18.93 1.48 20.07
C ARG A 26 -19.14 1.81 21.54
N ASN A 27 -19.91 0.98 22.24
CA ASN A 27 -20.20 1.19 23.66
C ASN A 27 -18.94 1.04 24.52
N GLU A 28 -18.09 0.06 24.21
CA GLU A 28 -16.77 -0.08 24.83
C GLU A 28 -15.91 1.17 24.62
N TYR A 29 -15.80 1.65 23.38
CA TYR A 29 -15.05 2.87 23.08
C TYR A 29 -15.61 4.09 23.81
N LEU A 30 -16.93 4.29 23.80
CA LEU A 30 -17.57 5.41 24.47
C LEU A 30 -17.32 5.36 25.98
N LYS A 31 -17.39 4.18 26.60
CA LYS A 31 -17.10 3.98 28.03
C LYS A 31 -15.67 4.40 28.37
N LEU A 32 -14.69 3.98 27.57
CA LEU A 32 -13.28 4.31 27.78
C LEU A 32 -12.98 5.78 27.49
N LYS A 33 -13.67 6.38 26.52
CA LYS A 33 -13.47 7.77 26.09
C LYS A 33 -14.18 8.79 26.96
N SER A 34 -15.25 8.40 27.66
CA SER A 34 -16.01 9.31 28.53
C SER A 34 -15.58 9.24 29.99
N ASP A 35 -14.60 8.41 30.35
CA ASP A 35 -14.14 8.27 31.74
C ASP A 35 -13.30 9.49 32.17
N PRO A 36 -13.80 10.33 33.11
CA PRO A 36 -13.12 11.55 33.51
C PRO A 36 -11.83 11.30 34.30
N PHE A 37 -11.70 10.18 35.01
CA PHE A 37 -10.53 9.91 35.86
C PHE A 37 -9.28 9.61 35.03
N VAL A 38 -9.46 8.96 33.88
CA VAL A 38 -8.39 8.67 32.91
C VAL A 38 -7.93 9.95 32.20
N HIS A 39 -8.86 10.87 31.91
CA HIS A 39 -8.52 12.14 31.27
C HIS A 39 -7.88 13.15 32.25
N ALA A 40 -8.26 13.14 33.52
CA ALA A 40 -7.71 14.03 34.54
C ALA A 40 -6.25 13.72 34.93
N THR A 41 -5.81 12.47 34.78
CA THR A 41 -4.45 12.02 35.14
C THR A 41 -3.38 12.36 34.10
N GLY A 42 -3.71 13.05 33.01
CA GLY A 42 -2.76 13.42 31.94
C GLY A 42 -2.27 12.26 31.07
N ALA A 43 -2.52 11.02 31.48
CA ALA A 43 -2.32 9.80 30.69
C ALA A 43 -3.42 9.56 29.64
N GLY A 44 -4.56 10.27 29.73
CA GLY A 44 -5.75 10.06 28.91
C GLY A 44 -5.70 10.65 27.50
N GLY A 45 -4.58 10.53 26.79
CA GLY A 45 -4.43 11.07 25.43
C GLY A 45 -5.21 10.28 24.36
N HIS A 46 -5.14 8.95 24.40
CA HIS A 46 -5.71 8.07 23.35
C HIS A 46 -6.26 6.77 23.93
N VAL A 47 -7.41 6.33 23.40
CA VAL A 47 -7.98 5.01 23.70
C VAL A 47 -7.24 3.98 22.86
N PHE A 48 -6.70 2.96 23.51
CA PHE A 48 -6.00 1.88 22.83
C PHE A 48 -6.98 0.96 22.09
N ASP A 49 -6.79 0.79 20.79
CA ASP A 49 -7.57 -0.15 19.98
C ASP A 49 -6.73 -1.39 19.64
N SER A 50 -7.14 -2.54 20.20
CA SER A 50 -6.50 -3.83 19.93
C SER A 50 -6.63 -4.27 18.46
N ALA A 51 -7.68 -3.85 17.75
CA ALA A 51 -7.87 -4.21 16.35
C ALA A 51 -6.85 -3.50 15.45
N LEU A 52 -6.61 -2.20 15.67
CA LEU A 52 -5.57 -1.45 14.97
C LEU A 52 -4.19 -2.00 15.28
N GLN A 53 -3.89 -2.30 16.55
CA GLN A 53 -2.61 -2.90 16.91
C GLN A 53 -2.39 -4.24 16.19
N ARG A 54 -3.40 -5.12 16.14
CA ARG A 54 -3.31 -6.40 15.43
C ARG A 54 -3.06 -6.21 13.93
N PHE A 55 -3.73 -5.24 13.31
CA PHE A 55 -3.51 -4.90 11.91
C PHE A 55 -2.06 -4.46 11.65
N HIS A 56 -1.51 -3.60 12.50
CA HIS A 56 -0.11 -3.20 12.44
C HIS A 56 0.85 -4.36 12.72
N SER A 57 0.54 -5.25 13.67
CA SER A 57 1.39 -6.42 13.90
C SER A 57 1.40 -7.37 12.71
N MET A 58 0.28 -7.52 12.00
CA MET A 58 0.16 -8.39 10.82
C MET A 58 1.06 -7.94 9.67
N SER A 59 1.23 -6.62 9.46
CA SER A 59 2.12 -6.14 8.40
C SER A 59 3.60 -6.40 8.73
N VAL A 60 3.96 -6.34 10.02
CA VAL A 60 5.33 -6.61 10.49
C VAL A 60 5.65 -8.11 10.45
N THR A 61 4.70 -8.97 10.83
CA THR A 61 4.89 -10.44 10.83
C THR A 61 4.61 -11.10 9.47
N ALA A 62 4.41 -10.32 8.41
CA ALA A 62 4.11 -10.82 7.07
C ALA A 62 5.20 -11.78 6.54
N VAL A 63 6.46 -11.55 6.90
CA VAL A 63 7.59 -12.40 6.50
C VAL A 63 7.51 -13.79 7.13
N GLU A 64 7.09 -13.87 8.41
CA GLU A 64 6.96 -15.15 9.13
C GLU A 64 5.85 -16.03 8.56
N HIS A 65 4.79 -15.40 8.03
CA HIS A 65 3.63 -16.07 7.47
C HIS A 65 3.73 -16.27 5.95
N PHE A 66 4.87 -15.95 5.35
CA PHE A 66 5.06 -16.09 3.92
C PHE A 66 5.08 -17.57 3.51
N ARG A 67 4.19 -17.94 2.58
CA ARG A 67 4.19 -19.27 1.96
C ARG A 67 4.82 -19.20 0.57
N PRO A 68 5.88 -19.97 0.30
CA PRO A 68 6.45 -20.04 -1.04
C PRO A 68 5.43 -20.69 -1.98
N SER A 69 5.00 -19.95 -3.00
CA SER A 69 4.08 -20.39 -4.04
C SER A 69 4.66 -20.00 -5.39
N GLY A 70 4.40 -20.81 -6.44
CA GLY A 70 4.89 -20.53 -7.78
C GLY A 70 4.46 -19.17 -8.32
N LEU A 71 3.22 -18.74 -8.01
CA LEU A 71 2.73 -17.41 -8.38
C LEU A 71 3.48 -16.29 -7.65
N ASN A 72 3.77 -16.47 -6.36
CA ASN A 72 4.50 -15.48 -5.56
C ASN A 72 5.94 -15.32 -6.06
N ALA A 73 6.58 -16.44 -6.41
CA ALA A 73 7.94 -16.44 -6.97
C ALA A 73 7.97 -15.77 -8.35
N PHE A 74 7.02 -16.10 -9.24
CA PHE A 74 6.92 -15.46 -10.54
C PHE A 74 6.65 -13.95 -10.44
N LEU A 75 5.75 -13.53 -9.53
CA LEU A 75 5.46 -12.13 -9.29
C LEU A 75 6.71 -11.38 -8.79
N GLY A 76 7.42 -11.95 -7.80
CA GLY A 76 8.65 -11.36 -7.28
C GLY A 76 9.75 -11.26 -8.34
N PHE A 77 9.95 -12.31 -9.12
CA PHE A 77 10.92 -12.33 -10.22
C PHE A 77 10.56 -11.30 -11.29
N SER A 78 9.30 -11.25 -11.72
CA SER A 78 8.80 -10.31 -12.73
C SER A 78 9.01 -8.86 -12.31
N ILE A 79 8.65 -8.52 -11.05
CA ILE A 79 8.80 -7.16 -10.50
C ILE A 79 10.27 -6.74 -10.42
N MET A 80 11.19 -7.67 -10.14
CA MET A 80 12.61 -7.33 -10.06
C MET A 80 13.28 -7.25 -11.44
N VAL A 81 12.99 -8.22 -12.30
CA VAL A 81 13.73 -8.44 -13.55
C VAL A 81 13.26 -7.53 -14.67
N ILE A 82 11.94 -7.32 -14.81
CA ILE A 82 11.39 -6.51 -15.89
C ILE A 82 11.88 -5.05 -15.83
N PRO A 83 11.83 -4.35 -14.68
CA PRO A 83 12.32 -2.96 -14.60
C PRO A 83 13.81 -2.84 -14.90
N MET A 84 14.61 -3.82 -14.46
CA MET A 84 16.06 -3.82 -14.70
C MET A 84 16.38 -3.93 -16.20
N PHE A 85 15.75 -4.86 -16.91
CA PHE A 85 15.97 -5.03 -18.35
C PHE A 85 15.37 -3.90 -19.17
N THR A 86 14.16 -3.44 -18.83
CA THR A 86 13.50 -2.34 -19.57
C THR A 86 14.29 -1.04 -19.44
N PHE A 87 14.79 -0.71 -18.23
CA PHE A 87 15.63 0.45 -18.02
C PHE A 87 16.97 0.35 -18.75
N GLY A 88 17.63 -0.82 -18.68
CA GLY A 88 18.88 -1.06 -19.40
C GLY A 88 18.73 -0.93 -20.93
N TYR A 89 17.67 -1.51 -21.48
CA TYR A 89 17.35 -1.40 -22.91
C TYR A 89 17.05 0.05 -23.32
N TYR A 90 16.25 0.77 -22.53
CA TYR A 90 15.91 2.17 -22.79
C TYR A 90 17.16 3.06 -22.80
N LEU A 91 18.08 2.86 -21.84
CA LEU A 91 19.35 3.57 -21.80
C LEU A 91 20.23 3.26 -23.02
N ASN A 92 20.33 1.99 -23.41
CA ASN A 92 21.13 1.62 -24.57
C ASN A 92 20.58 2.21 -25.87
N LYS A 93 19.25 2.13 -26.05
CA LYS A 93 18.57 2.70 -27.22
C LYS A 93 18.75 4.21 -27.29
N THR A 94 18.49 4.92 -26.19
CA THR A 94 18.65 6.39 -26.16
C THR A 94 20.10 6.83 -26.39
N ARG A 95 21.11 6.08 -25.92
CA ARG A 95 22.52 6.33 -26.24
C ARG A 95 22.82 6.11 -27.72
N SER A 96 22.40 4.98 -28.26
CA SER A 96 22.61 4.62 -29.68
C SER A 96 21.95 5.61 -30.62
N ASP A 97 20.70 6.01 -30.34
CA ASP A 97 19.95 6.97 -31.16
C ASP A 97 20.62 8.35 -31.15
N ARG A 98 21.14 8.78 -29.98
CA ARG A 98 21.93 10.01 -29.85
C ARG A 98 23.25 9.91 -30.63
N GLU A 99 23.99 8.81 -30.49
CA GLU A 99 25.23 8.61 -31.26
C GLU A 99 24.99 8.67 -32.77
N GLN A 100 23.89 8.07 -33.24
CA GLN A 100 23.53 8.13 -34.64
C GLN A 100 23.15 9.53 -35.10
N SER A 101 22.41 10.31 -34.30
CA SER A 101 22.08 11.70 -34.67
C SER A 101 23.33 12.59 -34.75
N PHE A 102 24.34 12.33 -33.91
CA PHE A 102 25.64 13.00 -34.01
C PHE A 102 26.40 12.61 -35.28
N ARG A 103 26.32 11.34 -35.73
CA ARG A 103 26.97 10.87 -36.97
C ARG A 103 26.27 11.40 -38.24
N ARG A 104 24.95 11.55 -38.20
CA ARG A 104 24.16 12.14 -39.30
C ARG A 104 24.31 13.65 -39.43
N GLY A 105 24.89 14.32 -38.42
CA GLY A 105 25.07 15.77 -38.40
C GLY A 105 23.80 16.56 -38.06
N GLU A 106 22.76 15.89 -37.53
CA GLU A 106 21.49 16.53 -37.16
C GLU A 106 21.62 17.49 -35.97
N VAL A 107 22.65 17.30 -35.14
CA VAL A 107 22.92 18.13 -33.95
C VAL A 107 24.18 18.95 -34.19
N ALA A 108 24.05 20.28 -34.12
CA ALA A 108 25.18 21.20 -34.21
C ALA A 108 26.18 20.94 -33.08
N TYR A 109 27.47 21.12 -33.35
CA TYR A 109 28.54 20.85 -32.38
C TYR A 109 28.42 21.69 -31.09
N LYS A 110 27.78 22.86 -31.15
CA LYS A 110 27.49 23.71 -29.99
C LYS A 110 26.44 23.13 -29.04
N ASP A 111 25.51 22.32 -29.55
CA ASP A 111 24.35 21.81 -28.81
C ASP A 111 24.60 20.42 -28.22
N ARG A 112 25.85 19.92 -28.30
CA ARG A 112 26.25 18.64 -27.71
C ARG A 112 26.37 18.77 -26.18
N GLN A 113 25.58 18.01 -25.43
CA GLN A 113 25.50 18.09 -23.97
C GLN A 113 26.78 17.64 -23.24
N TYR A 114 27.63 16.84 -23.87
CA TYR A 114 28.91 16.38 -23.32
C TYR A 114 30.04 17.05 -24.11
N ARG A 115 30.42 18.26 -23.71
CA ARG A 115 31.69 18.86 -24.15
C ARG A 115 32.78 18.43 -23.18
N VAL A 116 33.87 17.88 -23.70
CA VAL A 116 35.14 17.92 -22.98
C VAL A 116 35.52 19.40 -22.99
N LEU A 117 35.49 20.04 -21.82
CA LEU A 117 35.85 21.45 -21.66
C LEU A 117 37.24 21.70 -22.26
N CYS A 118 37.30 22.51 -23.31
CA CYS A 118 38.47 23.21 -23.80
C CYS A 118 37.99 24.58 -24.25
#